data_AF-A0A847VIH4-F1
#
_entry.id   AF-A0A847VIH4-F1
#
_cell.length_a   1.000
_cell.length_b   1.000
_cell.length_c   1.000
_cell.angle_alpha   90.00
_cell.angle_beta   90.00
_cell.angle_gamma   90.00
#
_symmetry.space_group_name_H-M   'P 1'
#
loop_
_entity.id
_entity.type
_entity.pdbx_description
1 polymer ?
#
loop_
_entity_poly.entity_id
_entity_poly.type
_entity_poly.pdbx_seq_one_letter_code
_entity_poly.pdbx_strand_id
1 'polypeptide(L)'
;LQEERRLMYVGITRAQRTLTVSTLRRRKRGRETVAGVPSRFIAEMKLDEIVAKADPRERLRRLRDELAARSAANKAAAAAD
;
A
#
# COMPACT_ATOMS: atom_id res chain seq x y z
N LEU A 1 -19.89 -6.04 17.18
CA LEU A 1 -19.14 -5.61 15.98
C LEU A 1 -18.33 -4.32 16.19
N GLN A 2 -18.92 -3.27 16.77
CA GLN A 2 -18.20 -2.00 16.97
C GLN A 2 -16.97 -2.15 17.88
N GLU A 3 -17.08 -2.97 18.93
CA GLU A 3 -15.96 -3.23 19.84
C GLU A 3 -14.85 -4.04 19.16
N GLU A 4 -15.17 -5.08 18.38
CA GLU A 4 -14.14 -5.82 17.63
C GLU A 4 -13.42 -4.93 16.61
N ARG A 5 -14.12 -3.94 16.04
CA ARG A 5 -13.51 -2.93 15.17
C ARG A 5 -12.55 -2.03 15.95
N ARG A 6 -12.90 -1.62 17.16
CA ARG A 6 -12.00 -0.85 18.04
C ARG A 6 -10.76 -1.65 18.41
N LEU A 7 -10.91 -2.94 18.73
CA LEU A 7 -9.78 -3.83 19.01
C LEU A 7 -8.83 -3.95 17.80
N MET A 8 -9.37 -4.10 16.59
CA MET A 8 -8.55 -4.12 15.37
C MET A 8 -7.82 -2.79 15.16
N TYR A 9 -8.50 -1.66 15.32
CA TYR A 9 -7.91 -0.33 15.17
C TYR A 9 -6.74 -0.11 16.15
N VAL A 10 -6.94 -0.45 17.42
CA VAL A 10 -5.88 -0.36 18.44
C VAL A 10 -4.70 -1.27 18.06
N GLY A 11 -4.97 -2.49 17.58
CA GLY A 11 -3.91 -3.40 17.10
C GLY A 11 -3.10 -2.83 15.94
N ILE A 12 -3.77 -2.27 14.92
CA ILE A 12 -3.14 -1.64 13.75
C ILE A 12 -2.27 -0.46 14.17
N THR A 13 -2.83 0.46 14.96
CA THR A 13 -2.17 1.71 15.36
C THR A 13 -1.03 1.50 16.37
N ARG A 14 -0.91 0.30 16.95
CA ARG A 14 0.20 -0.06 17.83
C ARG A 14 1.50 -0.36 17.08
N ALA A 15 1.43 -0.72 15.80
CA ALA A 15 2.62 -0.95 14.99
C ALA A 15 3.27 0.37 14.58
N GLN A 16 4.57 0.55 14.90
CA GLN A 16 5.28 1.81 14.62
C GLN A 16 5.93 1.88 13.23
N ARG A 17 6.42 0.75 12.72
CA ARG A 17 7.18 0.69 11.45
C ARG A 17 6.53 -0.22 10.43
N THR A 18 6.26 -1.46 10.82
CA THR A 18 5.72 -2.49 9.93
C THR A 18 4.64 -3.26 10.68
N LEU A 19 3.51 -3.47 9.99
CA LEU A 19 2.42 -4.31 10.45
C LEU A 19 2.34 -5.52 9.51
N THR A 20 2.49 -6.72 10.07
CA THR A 20 2.25 -7.98 9.34
C THR A 20 0.97 -8.60 9.86
N VAL A 21 0.02 -8.84 8.96
CA VAL A 21 -1.25 -9.50 9.28
C VAL A 21 -1.24 -10.90 8.66
N SER A 22 -1.58 -11.92 9.45
CA SER A 22 -1.67 -13.30 8.98
C SER A 22 -3.07 -13.86 9.22
N THR A 23 -3.50 -14.75 8.34
CA THR A 23 -4.76 -15.49 8.50
C THR A 23 -4.52 -16.96 8.23
N LEU A 24 -5.28 -17.83 8.90
CA LEU A 24 -5.16 -19.27 8.75
C LEU A 24 -6.08 -19.75 7.64
N ARG A 25 -5.57 -20.59 6.73
CA ARG A 25 -6.40 -21.26 5.71
C ARG A 25 -7.28 -22.35 6.32
N ARG A 26 -6.79 -23.03 7.36
CA ARG A 26 -7.53 -24.05 8.13
C ARG A 26 -7.17 -23.94 9.60
N ARG A 27 -8.11 -24.27 10.48
CA ARG A 27 -7.88 -24.32 11.94
C ARG A 27 -8.54 -25.54 12.54
N LYS A 28 -7.97 -26.05 13.63
CA LYS A 28 -8.59 -27.09 14.44
C LYS A 28 -9.68 -26.45 15.31
N ARG A 29 -10.88 -27.01 15.28
CA ARG A 29 -12.01 -26.63 16.14
C ARG A 29 -12.55 -27.90 16.77
N GLY A 30 -12.26 -28.12 18.05
CA GLY A 30 -12.55 -29.38 18.72
C GLY A 30 -11.79 -30.55 18.06
N ARG A 31 -12.54 -31.55 17.57
CA ARG A 31 -11.98 -32.72 16.87
C ARG A 31 -11.90 -32.55 15.35
N GLU A 32 -12.40 -31.44 14.80
CA GLU A 32 -12.48 -31.23 13.36
C GLU A 32 -11.48 -30.19 12.87
N THR A 33 -11.10 -30.29 11.58
CA THR A 33 -10.29 -29.28 10.89
C THR A 33 -11.15 -28.51 9.91
N VAL A 34 -11.51 -27.28 10.28
CA VAL A 34 -12.39 -26.40 9.50
C VAL A 34 -11.60 -25.41 8.65
N ALA A 35 -12.20 -24.92 7.57
CA ALA A 35 -11.66 -23.80 6.81
C ALA A 35 -11.60 -22.55 7.70
N GLY A 36 -10.50 -21.81 7.61
CA GLY A 36 -10.37 -20.51 8.23
C GLY A 36 -11.03 -19.45 7.34
N VAL A 37 -11.81 -18.57 7.96
CA VAL A 37 -12.41 -17.42 7.28
C VAL A 37 -11.63 -16.17 7.73
N PRO A 38 -11.01 -15.42 6.81
CA PRO A 38 -10.35 -14.17 7.13
C PRO A 38 -11.28 -13.16 7.81
N SER A 39 -10.72 -12.30 8.68
CA SER A 39 -11.50 -11.23 9.30
C SER A 39 -12.02 -10.26 8.24
N ARG A 40 -13.30 -9.87 8.34
CA ARG A 40 -13.92 -8.88 7.43
C ARG A 40 -13.16 -7.55 7.39
N PHE A 41 -12.54 -7.15 8.51
CA PHE A 41 -11.80 -5.90 8.60
C PHE A 41 -10.55 -5.87 7.70
N ILE A 42 -9.97 -7.02 7.34
CA ILE A 42 -8.81 -7.08 6.45
C ILE A 42 -9.19 -6.62 5.04
N ALA A 43 -10.36 -7.05 4.54
CA ALA A 43 -10.86 -6.61 3.24
C ALA A 43 -11.21 -5.11 3.23
N GLU A 44 -11.78 -4.61 4.34
CA GLU A 44 -12.11 -3.19 4.50
C GLU A 44 -10.86 -2.28 4.52
N MET A 45 -9.69 -2.80 4.89
CA MET A 45 -8.42 -2.05 4.92
C MET A 45 -7.84 -1.74 3.53
N LYS A 46 -8.29 -2.42 2.46
CA LYS A 46 -7.80 -2.21 1.08
C LYS A 46 -6.27 -2.29 0.97
N LEU A 47 -5.67 -3.27 1.66
CA LEU A 47 -4.20 -3.43 1.71
C LEU A 47 -3.56 -3.58 0.31
N ASP A 48 -4.29 -4.13 -0.65
CA ASP A 48 -3.83 -4.30 -2.03
C ASP A 48 -3.77 -2.96 -2.82
N GLU A 49 -4.50 -1.94 -2.40
CA GLU A 49 -4.45 -0.59 -2.99
C GLU A 49 -3.25 0.23 -2.48
N ILE A 50 -2.57 -0.24 -1.43
CA ILE A 50 -1.39 0.44 -0.87
C ILE A 50 -0.22 0.26 -1.85
N VAL A 51 -0.06 1.25 -2.73
CA VAL A 51 1.08 1.32 -3.64
C VAL A 51 2.36 1.44 -2.82
N ALA A 52 3.30 0.52 -3.03
CA ALA A 52 4.63 0.62 -2.47
C ALA A 52 5.18 2.03 -2.76
N LYS A 53 5.70 2.69 -1.72
CA LYS A 53 6.28 4.04 -1.83
C LYS A 53 7.28 4.03 -3.00
N ALA A 54 6.97 4.76 -4.08
CA ALA A 54 7.77 4.74 -5.29
C ALA A 54 9.25 4.94 -4.95
N ASP A 55 10.13 4.15 -5.58
CA ASP A 55 11.57 4.25 -5.34
C ASP A 55 12.00 5.71 -5.52
N PRO A 56 12.58 6.35 -4.48
CA PRO A 56 13.05 7.73 -4.58
C PRO A 56 13.92 7.98 -5.82
N ARG A 57 14.69 6.98 -6.27
CA ARG A 57 15.53 7.07 -7.48
C ARG A 57 14.71 7.14 -8.76
N GLU A 58 13.65 6.34 -8.89
CA GLU A 58 12.76 6.41 -10.05
C GLU A 58 12.04 7.75 -10.12
N ARG A 59 11.60 8.27 -8.97
CA ARG A 59 10.98 9.60 -8.88
C ARG A 59 11.95 10.70 -9.33
N LEU A 60 13.21 10.62 -8.90
CA LEU A 60 14.25 11.59 -9.29
C LEU A 60 14.55 11.52 -10.79
N ARG A 61 14.61 10.31 -11.36
CA ARG A 61 14.85 10.10 -12.78
C ARG A 61 13.73 10.71 -13.62
N ARG A 62 12.46 10.44 -13.29
CA ARG A 62 11.30 11.04 -13.97
C ARG A 62 11.34 12.57 -13.93
N LEU A 63 11.66 13.16 -12.78
CA LEU A 63 11.75 14.62 -12.64
C LEU A 63 12.84 15.21 -13.55
N ARG A 64 14.00 14.54 -13.66
CA ARG A 64 15.07 14.96 -14.57
C ARG A 64 14.66 14.87 -16.02
N ASP A 65 14.01 13.78 -16.41
CA ASP A 65 13.55 13.56 -17.78
C ASP A 65 12.50 14.61 -18.18
N GLU A 66 11.55 14.93 -17.29
CA GLU A 66 10.56 16.01 -17.49
C GLU A 66 11.21 17.39 -17.64
N LEU A 67 12.17 17.72 -16.78
CA LEU A 67 12.90 18.99 -16.84
C LEU A 67 13.74 19.10 -18.12
N ALA A 68 14.39 18.02 -18.53
CA ALA A 68 15.14 17.97 -19.78
C ALA A 68 14.22 18.19 -20.99
N ALA A 69 13.08 17.50 -21.05
CA ALA A 69 12.09 17.68 -22.11
C ALA A 69 11.54 19.12 -22.16
N ARG A 70 11.22 19.71 -21.01
CA ARG A 70 10.76 21.10 -20.93
C ARG A 70 11.83 22.10 -21.39
N SER A 71 13.09 21.87 -21.01
CA SER A 71 14.21 22.70 -21.45
C SER A 71 14.43 22.62 -22.96
N ALA A 72 14.29 21.43 -23.55
CA ALA A 72 14.41 21.20 -24.99
C ALA A 72 13.27 21.88 -25.76
N ALA A 73 12.03 21.79 -25.26
CA ALA A 73 10.87 22.46 -25.82
C ALA A 73 11.03 24.00 -25.80
N ASN A 74 11.48 24.57 -24.67
CA ASN A 74 11.76 26.00 -24.57
C ASN A 74 12.88 26.45 -25.51
N LYS A 75 13.93 25.65 -25.68
CA LYS A 75 15.02 25.92 -26.64
C LYS A 75 14.52 25.90 -28.07
N ALA A 76 13.67 24.95 -28.43
CA ALA A 76 13.09 24.84 -29.76
C ALA A 76 12.17 26.03 -30.06
N ALA A 77 11.37 26.47 -29.08
CA ALA A 77 10.54 27.67 -29.23
C ALA A 77 11.38 28.95 -29.44
N ALA A 78 12.47 29.12 -28.68
CA ALA A 78 13.35 30.29 -28.78
C ALA A 78 14.20 30.34 -30.07
N ALA A 79 14.31 29.24 -30.81
CA ALA A 79 15.02 29.18 -32.09
C ALA A 79 14.09 29.33 -33.31
N ALA A 80 12.78 29.37 -33.07
CA ALA A 80 11.75 29.54 -34.10
C ALA A 80 11.23 30.99 -34.19
N ASP A 81 11.58 31.85 -33.22
CA ASP A 81 11.53 33.32 -33.28
C ASP A 81 12.85 33.89 -33.79
#